data_AF-A0A917PBZ3-F1
#
_entry.id   AF-A0A917PBZ3-F1
#
_cell.length_a   1.000
_cell.length_b   1.000
_cell.length_c   1.000
_cell.angle_alpha   90.00
_cell.angle_beta   90.00
_cell.angle_gamma   90.00
#
_symmetry.space_group_name_H-M   'P 1'
#
loop_
_entity.id
_entity.type
_entity.pdbx_description
1 polymer ?
#
loop_
_entity_poly.entity_id
_entity_poly.type
_entity_poly.pdbx_seq_one_letter_code
_entity_poly.pdbx_strand_id
1 'polypeptide(L)'
;MLSAAVAIGIAVTGWKLARRWRRIDNHRADLTELAQLLRSIQVQIQLLADADTVATIADCQALRILKYELTGADVSFAPAAAGAVTDVIRRLDDLLGEASTTTGAATLTRARAQGRAVQAALAAITAAQAVISRLRRQ
;
A
#
# COMPACT_ATOMS: atom_id res chain seq x y z
N MET A 1 27.46 -7.60 1.32
CA MET A 1 26.39 -6.59 1.15
C MET A 1 25.02 -7.26 1.32
N LEU A 2 24.63 -7.56 2.55
CA LEU A 2 23.38 -8.27 2.90
C LEU A 2 22.69 -7.58 4.10
N SER A 3 22.34 -6.28 3.96
CA SER A 3 21.82 -5.51 5.11
C SER A 3 20.57 -4.66 4.87
N ALA A 4 19.98 -4.65 3.67
CA ALA A 4 18.72 -3.92 3.45
C ALA A 4 17.47 -4.83 3.61
N ALA A 5 17.54 -6.07 3.13
CA ALA A 5 16.38 -6.97 3.09
C ALA A 5 15.98 -7.53 4.47
N VAL A 6 16.93 -7.64 5.41
CA VAL A 6 16.66 -8.24 6.74
C VAL A 6 16.07 -7.22 7.72
N ALA A 7 16.36 -5.92 7.56
CA ALA A 7 15.82 -4.87 8.43
C ALA A 7 14.30 -4.70 8.26
N ILE A 8 13.76 -5.04 7.08
CA ILE A 8 12.32 -4.99 6.81
C ILE A 8 11.60 -6.19 7.45
N GLY A 9 12.27 -7.33 7.65
CA GLY A 9 11.66 -8.54 8.20
C GLY A 9 11.42 -8.54 9.72
N ILE A 10 12.21 -7.78 10.50
CA ILE A 10 12.16 -7.84 11.98
C ILE A 10 11.10 -6.88 12.57
N ALA A 11 10.66 -5.86 11.82
CA ALA A 11 9.53 -5.03 12.21
C ALA A 11 8.17 -5.76 12.13
N VAL A 12 8.10 -6.88 11.42
CA VAL A 12 6.85 -7.59 11.05
C VAL A 12 6.33 -8.51 12.17
N THR A 13 7.20 -8.97 13.08
CA THR A 13 6.82 -9.97 14.11
C THR A 13 6.20 -9.37 15.38
N GLY A 14 6.29 -8.06 15.60
CA GLY A 14 5.60 -7.37 16.71
C GLY A 14 4.07 -7.32 16.56
N TRP A 15 3.54 -7.54 15.36
CA TRP A 15 2.14 -7.31 14.97
C TRP A 15 1.15 -8.21 15.73
N LYS A 16 1.49 -9.48 16.00
CA LYS A 16 0.51 -10.45 16.50
C LYS A 16 0.21 -10.35 18.01
N LEU A 17 1.08 -9.71 18.80
CA LEU A 17 0.96 -9.74 20.27
C LEU A 17 0.21 -8.55 20.90
N ALA A 18 0.04 -7.43 20.20
CA ALA A 18 -0.54 -6.21 20.79
C ALA A 18 -2.08 -6.16 20.79
N ARG A 19 -2.77 -7.08 20.12
CA ARG A 19 -4.18 -6.94 19.69
C ARG A 19 -5.28 -7.03 20.76
N ARG A 20 -5.01 -7.24 22.06
CA ARG A 20 -6.08 -7.63 23.01
C ARG A 20 -6.50 -6.63 24.08
N TRP A 21 -5.84 -5.48 24.27
CA TRP A 21 -6.17 -4.58 25.39
C TRP A 21 -6.00 -3.08 25.07
N ARG A 22 -7.11 -2.33 24.88
CA ARG A 22 -7.38 -0.90 25.28
C ARG A 22 -8.17 -0.10 24.24
N ARG A 23 -9.49 -0.04 24.41
CA ARG A 23 -10.47 0.45 23.43
C ARG A 23 -10.43 1.96 23.05
N ILE A 24 -9.60 2.82 23.65
CA ILE A 24 -9.57 4.26 23.29
C ILE A 24 -8.18 4.69 22.79
N ASP A 25 -7.10 4.26 23.45
CA ASP A 25 -5.74 4.47 22.94
C ASP A 25 -5.45 3.72 21.63
N ASN A 26 -6.15 2.59 21.40
CA ASN A 26 -5.95 1.79 20.19
C ASN A 26 -6.38 2.53 18.92
N HIS A 27 -7.43 3.36 18.91
CA HIS A 27 -7.90 3.98 17.66
C HIS A 27 -6.85 4.89 17.04
N ARG A 28 -6.14 5.67 17.87
CA ARG A 28 -5.04 6.53 17.39
C ARG A 28 -3.81 5.72 17.01
N ALA A 29 -3.54 4.61 17.71
CA ALA A 29 -2.48 3.67 17.35
C ALA A 29 -2.78 3.01 15.99
N ASP A 30 -3.98 2.46 15.81
CA ASP A 30 -4.47 1.81 14.59
C ASP A 30 -4.44 2.77 13.39
N LEU A 31 -4.88 4.03 13.56
CA LEU A 31 -4.76 5.05 12.52
C LEU A 31 -3.29 5.44 12.23
N THR A 32 -2.40 5.36 13.21
CA THR A 32 -0.97 5.62 13.03
C THR A 32 -0.30 4.48 12.28
N GLU A 33 -0.61 3.23 12.62
CA GLU A 33 -0.16 2.03 11.93
C GLU A 33 -0.66 2.02 10.47
N LEU A 34 -1.94 2.33 10.26
CA LEU A 34 -2.52 2.45 8.91
C LEU A 34 -1.82 3.55 8.09
N ALA A 35 -1.51 4.69 8.70
CA ALA A 35 -0.75 5.74 8.03
C ALA A 35 0.68 5.32 7.67
N GLN A 36 1.35 4.55 8.54
CA GLN A 36 2.68 3.99 8.26
C GLN A 36 2.63 2.98 7.12
N LEU A 37 1.61 2.10 7.10
CA LEU A 37 1.41 1.12 6.04
C LEU A 37 1.18 1.82 4.69
N LEU A 38 0.30 2.83 4.63
CA LEU A 38 0.08 3.63 3.42
C LEU A 38 1.35 4.33 2.95
N ARG A 39 2.19 4.83 3.87
CA ARG A 39 3.48 5.42 3.52
C ARG A 39 4.45 4.38 2.96
N SER A 40 4.50 3.18 3.54
CA SER A 40 5.33 2.08 3.01
C SER A 40 4.91 1.71 1.58
N ILE A 41 3.60 1.61 1.34
CA ILE A 41 3.03 1.35 0.00
C ILE A 41 3.43 2.47 -0.97
N GLN A 42 3.30 3.74 -0.56
CA GLN A 42 3.67 4.89 -1.38
C GLN A 42 5.14 4.83 -1.82
N VAL A 43 6.05 4.55 -0.88
CA VAL A 43 7.48 4.42 -1.16
C VAL A 43 7.74 3.29 -2.13
N GLN A 44 7.11 2.12 -1.96
CA GLN A 44 7.27 1.00 -2.89
C GLN A 44 6.77 1.34 -4.30
N ILE A 45 5.65 2.06 -4.44
CA ILE A 45 5.15 2.49 -5.76
C ILE A 45 6.12 3.47 -6.42
N GLN A 46 6.71 4.40 -5.66
CA GLN A 46 7.70 5.35 -6.18
C GLN A 46 8.97 4.63 -6.65
N LEU A 47 9.48 3.68 -5.86
CA LEU A 47 10.62 2.85 -6.26
C LEU A 47 10.34 2.06 -7.55
N LEU A 48 9.11 1.57 -7.72
CA LEU A 48 8.70 0.90 -8.96
C LEU A 48 8.59 1.86 -10.15
N ALA A 49 8.17 3.10 -9.91
CA ALA A 49 8.05 4.12 -10.95
C ALA A 49 9.42 4.62 -11.43
N ASP A 50 10.39 4.73 -10.52
CA ASP A 50 11.74 5.24 -10.80
C ASP A 50 12.65 4.21 -11.49
N ALA A 51 12.24 2.94 -11.58
CA ALA A 51 13.06 1.86 -12.14
C ALA A 51 13.26 1.94 -13.68
N ASP A 52 12.83 3.02 -14.34
CA ASP A 52 12.91 3.30 -15.80
C ASP A 52 12.44 2.16 -16.73
N THR A 53 11.74 1.17 -16.17
CA THR A 53 11.36 -0.07 -16.83
C THR A 53 9.93 -0.45 -16.44
N VAL A 54 9.28 -1.22 -17.30
CA VAL A 54 7.94 -1.76 -17.00
C VAL A 54 8.07 -2.72 -15.83
N ALA A 55 7.52 -2.37 -14.67
CA ALA A 55 7.58 -3.21 -13.49
C ALA A 55 7.04 -4.62 -13.79
N THR A 56 7.81 -5.61 -13.39
CA THR A 56 7.49 -7.02 -13.56
C THR A 56 6.76 -7.57 -12.33
N ILE A 57 6.27 -8.80 -12.46
CA ILE A 57 5.68 -9.55 -11.34
C ILE A 57 6.65 -9.66 -10.16
N ALA A 58 7.95 -9.84 -10.42
CA ALA A 58 8.97 -9.96 -9.38
C ALA A 58 9.16 -8.63 -8.63
N ASP A 59 9.21 -7.51 -9.37
CA ASP A 59 9.35 -6.18 -8.77
C ASP A 59 8.14 -5.85 -7.88
N CYS A 60 6.96 -6.33 -8.26
CA CYS A 60 5.72 -6.12 -7.53
C CYS A 60 5.54 -6.97 -6.26
N GLN A 61 6.47 -7.86 -5.91
CA GLN A 61 6.30 -8.78 -4.78
C GLN A 61 6.15 -8.04 -3.44
N ALA A 62 6.98 -7.03 -3.18
CA ALA A 62 6.90 -6.23 -1.95
C ALA A 62 5.54 -5.52 -1.86
N LEU A 63 5.04 -4.98 -2.99
CA LEU A 63 3.76 -4.30 -3.05
C LEU A 63 2.57 -5.25 -2.80
N ARG A 64 2.66 -6.51 -3.25
CA ARG A 64 1.65 -7.54 -2.97
C ARG A 64 1.54 -7.86 -1.47
N ILE A 65 2.69 -7.95 -0.79
CA ILE A 65 2.73 -8.19 0.66
C ILE A 65 2.05 -7.03 1.41
N LEU A 66 2.42 -5.80 1.09
CA LEU A 66 1.83 -4.62 1.74
C LEU A 66 0.34 -4.47 1.43
N LYS A 67 -0.11 -4.82 0.21
CA LYS A 67 -1.54 -4.86 -0.12
C LYS A 67 -2.27 -5.89 0.75
N TYR A 68 -1.71 -7.08 0.93
CA TYR A 68 -2.32 -8.11 1.77
C TYR A 68 -2.44 -7.67 3.24
N GLU A 69 -1.40 -7.00 3.76
CA GLU A 69 -1.47 -6.38 5.10
C GLU A 69 -2.56 -5.31 5.18
N LEU A 70 -2.71 -4.50 4.14
CA LEU A 70 -3.74 -3.46 4.06
C LEU A 70 -5.16 -4.06 4.01
N THR A 71 -5.36 -5.14 3.27
CA THR A 71 -6.64 -5.89 3.25
C THR A 71 -6.96 -6.50 4.61
N GLY A 72 -5.95 -6.89 5.39
CA GLY A 72 -6.11 -7.44 6.74
C GLY A 72 -6.26 -6.42 7.85
N ALA A 73 -6.15 -5.11 7.55
CA ALA A 73 -6.29 -4.05 8.54
C ALA A 73 -7.76 -3.90 8.97
N ASP A 74 -8.00 -3.95 10.28
CA ASP A 74 -9.33 -3.67 10.82
C ASP A 74 -9.59 -2.16 10.80
N VAL A 75 -10.45 -1.73 9.88
CA VAL A 75 -10.88 -0.33 9.70
C VAL A 75 -12.36 -0.14 10.03
N SER A 76 -13.00 -1.15 10.65
CA SER A 76 -14.42 -1.13 11.00
C SER A 76 -14.82 0.02 11.93
N PHE A 77 -13.86 0.49 12.74
CA PHE A 77 -14.04 1.62 13.66
C PHE A 77 -14.18 2.98 12.96
N ALA A 78 -13.76 3.10 11.69
CA ALA A 78 -13.76 4.37 10.95
C ALA A 78 -14.26 4.17 9.50
N PRO A 79 -15.58 4.30 9.25
CA PRO A 79 -16.16 4.07 7.92
C PRO A 79 -15.54 4.92 6.80
N ALA A 80 -15.17 6.16 7.12
CA ALA A 80 -14.47 7.03 6.17
C ALA A 80 -13.07 6.51 5.80
N ALA A 81 -12.33 5.97 6.77
CA ALA A 81 -11.05 5.32 6.50
C ALA A 81 -11.24 4.02 5.72
N ALA A 82 -12.28 3.23 6.06
CA ALA A 82 -12.59 1.99 5.36
C ALA A 82 -12.81 2.22 3.86
N GLY A 83 -13.65 3.19 3.49
CA GLY A 83 -13.88 3.52 2.08
C GLY A 83 -12.60 3.95 1.35
N ALA A 84 -11.76 4.76 2.00
CA ALA A 84 -10.50 5.21 1.42
C ALA A 84 -9.49 4.06 1.26
N VAL A 85 -9.40 3.16 2.24
CA VAL A 85 -8.55 1.96 2.18
C VAL A 85 -9.01 1.00 1.11
N THR A 86 -10.32 0.78 0.96
CA THR A 86 -10.88 -0.02 -0.13
C THR A 86 -10.50 0.54 -1.49
N ASP A 87 -10.54 1.87 -1.67
CA ASP A 87 -10.11 2.49 -2.93
C ASP A 87 -8.62 2.28 -3.19
N VAL A 88 -7.77 2.40 -2.16
CA VAL A 88 -6.33 2.09 -2.29
C VAL A 88 -6.12 0.63 -2.72
N ILE A 89 -6.78 -0.33 -2.07
CA ILE A 89 -6.66 -1.75 -2.42
C ILE A 89 -7.05 -1.98 -3.88
N ARG A 90 -8.17 -1.40 -4.32
CA ARG A 90 -8.64 -1.50 -5.71
C ARG A 90 -7.63 -0.93 -6.70
N ARG A 91 -7.01 0.23 -6.40
CA ARG A 91 -5.96 0.81 -7.27
C ARG A 91 -4.67 0.00 -7.29
N LEU A 92 -4.33 -0.64 -6.17
CA LEU A 92 -3.21 -1.58 -6.12
C LEU A 92 -3.50 -2.84 -6.95
N ASP A 93 -4.74 -3.34 -6.96
CA ASP A 93 -5.15 -4.44 -7.83
C ASP A 93 -5.03 -4.07 -9.31
N ASP A 94 -5.50 -2.87 -9.71
CA ASP A 94 -5.33 -2.35 -11.08
C ASP A 94 -3.84 -2.33 -11.46
N LEU A 95 -2.98 -1.75 -10.62
CA LEU A 95 -1.53 -1.65 -10.85
C LEU A 95 -0.84 -3.02 -10.95
N LEU A 96 -1.16 -3.94 -10.04
CA LEU A 96 -0.60 -5.29 -10.03
C LEU A 96 -1.11 -6.14 -11.22
N GLY A 97 -2.33 -5.87 -11.69
CA GLY A 97 -2.91 -6.45 -12.89
C GLY A 97 -2.13 -6.07 -14.14
N GLU A 98 -1.81 -4.78 -14.31
CA GLU A 98 -1.01 -4.27 -15.43
C GLU A 98 0.38 -4.95 -15.50
N ALA A 99 1.02 -5.18 -14.34
CA ALA A 99 2.32 -5.85 -14.25
C ALA A 99 2.28 -7.35 -14.60
N SER A 100 1.10 -7.98 -14.64
CA SER A 100 0.92 -9.43 -14.84
C SER A 100 0.61 -9.85 -16.28
N THR A 101 0.28 -8.90 -17.16
CA THR A 101 -0.14 -9.22 -18.54
C THR A 101 1.07 -9.51 -19.44
N THR A 102 1.53 -10.76 -19.44
CA THR A 102 2.67 -11.25 -20.22
C THR A 102 2.26 -11.64 -21.65
N THR A 103 1.82 -10.71 -22.48
CA THR A 103 1.58 -11.03 -23.91
C THR A 103 1.78 -9.84 -24.84
N GLY A 104 2.82 -9.94 -25.67
CA GLY A 104 2.73 -9.77 -27.12
C GLY A 104 2.67 -8.39 -27.79
N ALA A 105 2.08 -7.32 -27.24
CA ALA A 105 1.86 -6.11 -28.05
C ALA A 105 2.01 -4.77 -27.30
N ALA A 106 2.72 -3.83 -27.97
CA ALA A 106 2.90 -2.40 -27.69
C ALA A 106 3.45 -2.01 -26.30
N THR A 107 4.78 -2.12 -26.15
CA THR A 107 5.54 -1.64 -24.96
C THR A 107 5.17 -0.22 -24.54
N LEU A 108 4.94 0.70 -25.49
CA LEU A 108 4.55 2.08 -25.21
C LEU A 108 3.13 2.22 -24.63
N THR A 109 2.16 1.46 -25.14
CA THR A 109 0.79 1.47 -24.61
C THR A 109 0.76 0.88 -23.20
N ARG A 110 1.54 -0.18 -22.96
CA ARG A 110 1.69 -0.78 -21.62
C ARG A 110 2.36 0.20 -20.65
N ALA A 111 3.46 0.84 -21.05
CA ALA A 111 4.13 1.85 -20.21
C ALA A 111 3.17 3.00 -19.82
N ARG A 112 2.31 3.44 -20.76
CA ARG A 112 1.28 4.45 -20.47
C ARG A 112 0.17 3.94 -19.55
N ALA A 113 -0.30 2.70 -19.73
CA ALA A 113 -1.29 2.09 -18.86
C ALA A 113 -0.76 1.96 -17.43
N GLN A 114 0.45 1.45 -17.29
CA GLN A 114 1.15 1.34 -16.02
C GLN A 114 1.39 2.71 -15.37
N GLY A 115 1.85 3.71 -16.14
CA GLY A 115 2.02 5.08 -15.63
C GLY A 115 0.70 5.65 -15.07
N ARG A 116 -0.42 5.42 -15.76
CA ARG A 116 -1.75 5.81 -15.24
C ARG A 116 -2.14 5.05 -13.97
N ALA A 117 -1.85 3.74 -13.91
CA ALA A 117 -2.15 2.92 -12.73
C ALA A 117 -1.32 3.36 -11.51
N VAL A 118 -0.02 3.66 -11.71
CA VAL A 118 0.87 4.23 -10.68
C VAL A 118 0.30 5.55 -10.15
N GLN A 119 -0.03 6.48 -11.04
CA GLN A 119 -0.59 7.78 -10.63
C GLN A 119 -1.93 7.63 -9.90
N ALA A 120 -2.80 6.72 -10.36
CA ALA A 120 -4.07 6.45 -9.69
C ALA A 120 -3.89 5.86 -8.28
N ALA A 121 -2.92 4.95 -8.11
CA ALA A 121 -2.61 4.38 -6.80
C ALA A 121 -2.02 5.43 -5.84
N LEU A 122 -1.10 6.27 -6.31
CA LEU A 122 -0.52 7.36 -5.51
C LEU A 122 -1.59 8.39 -5.11
N ALA A 123 -2.50 8.74 -6.01
CA ALA A 123 -3.62 9.63 -5.71
C ALA A 123 -4.56 9.04 -4.64
N ALA A 124 -4.90 7.76 -4.75
CA ALA A 124 -5.74 7.07 -3.76
C ALA A 124 -5.06 7.01 -2.38
N ILE A 125 -3.75 6.74 -2.34
CA ILE A 125 -2.98 6.75 -1.08
C ILE A 125 -2.97 8.14 -0.45
N THR A 126 -2.76 9.18 -1.24
CA THR A 126 -2.78 10.57 -0.77
C THR A 126 -4.15 10.93 -0.18
N ALA A 127 -5.24 10.53 -0.84
CA ALA A 127 -6.59 10.73 -0.35
C ALA A 127 -6.84 9.97 0.97
N ALA A 128 -6.41 8.70 1.07
CA ALA A 128 -6.53 7.91 2.29
C ALA A 128 -5.72 8.51 3.45
N GLN A 129 -4.49 8.95 3.20
CA GLN A 129 -3.67 9.65 4.19
C GLN A 129 -4.34 10.95 4.67
N ALA A 130 -4.97 11.71 3.78
CA ALA A 130 -5.71 12.92 4.15
C ALA A 130 -6.89 12.59 5.09
N VAL A 131 -7.69 11.56 4.76
CA VAL A 131 -8.80 11.09 5.62
C VAL A 131 -8.29 10.66 7.00
N ILE A 132 -7.25 9.83 7.04
CA ILE A 132 -6.65 9.34 8.30
C ILE A 132 -6.09 10.51 9.12
N SER A 133 -5.43 11.47 8.48
CA SER A 133 -4.88 12.65 9.17
C SER A 133 -5.99 13.50 9.82
N ARG A 134 -7.16 13.58 9.18
CA ARG A 134 -8.32 14.29 9.71
C ARG A 134 -8.90 13.55 10.91
N LEU A 135 -9.07 12.23 10.80
CA LEU A 135 -9.58 11.38 11.90
C LEU A 135 -8.67 11.42 13.13
N ARG A 136 -7.35 11.48 12.94
CA ARG A 136 -6.38 11.58 14.05
C ARG A 136 -6.45 12.91 14.82
N ARG A 137 -6.98 13.97 14.19
CA ARG A 137 -7.11 15.32 14.79
C ARG A 137 -8.45 15.52 15.51
N GLN A 138 -9.41 14.63 15.29
CA GLN A 138 -10.68 14.59 16.03
C GLN A 138 -10.46 13.95 17.41
#